data_AF-A0A523YZG8-F1
#
_entry.id   AF-A0A523YZG8-F1
#
_cell.length_a   1.000
_cell.length_b   1.000
_cell.length_c   1.000
_cell.angle_alpha   90.00
_cell.angle_beta   90.00
_cell.angle_gamma   90.00
#
_symmetry.space_group_name_H-M   'P 1'
#
loop_
_entity.id
_entity.type
_entity.pdbx_description
1 polymer ?
#
loop_
_entity_poly.entity_id
_entity_poly.type
_entity_poly.pdbx_seq_one_letter_code
_entity_poly.pdbx_strand_id
1 'polypeptide(L)' 'MRGDADGSGSINVGDPTYLTDYLFFDGPAPPCEEEGDVDGSGTINVGDPTYLTDYLFFDGPPPPPCP' A
#
# COMPACT_ATOMS: atom_id res chain seq x y z
N MET A 1 -0.44 0.54 -9.69
CA MET A 1 -0.28 1.94 -9.25
C MET A 1 0.28 1.91 -7.84
N ARG A 2 1.21 2.80 -7.45
CA ARG A 2 1.71 2.80 -6.07
C ARG A 2 0.56 3.08 -5.11
N GLY A 3 0.32 2.18 -4.16
CA GLY A 3 -0.84 2.21 -3.28
C GLY A 3 -2.02 1.34 -3.70
N ASP A 4 -2.01 0.71 -4.87
CA ASP A 4 -2.98 -0.29 -5.34
C ASP A 4 -2.44 -1.70 -5.02
N ALA A 5 -2.33 -2.01 -3.74
CA ALA A 5 -1.63 -3.19 -3.24
C ALA A 5 -2.37 -4.50 -3.56
N ASP A 6 -3.69 -4.45 -3.72
CA ASP A 6 -4.52 -5.60 -4.07
C ASP A 6 -4.73 -5.76 -5.60
N GLY A 7 -4.25 -4.81 -6.41
CA GLY A 7 -4.37 -4.82 -7.86
C GLY A 7 -5.81 -4.58 -8.36
N SER A 8 -6.64 -3.92 -7.56
CA SER A 8 -8.02 -3.55 -7.91
C SER A 8 -8.11 -2.49 -9.01
N GLY A 9 -7.01 -1.79 -9.30
CA GLY A 9 -6.94 -0.70 -10.28
C GLY A 9 -7.26 0.67 -9.68
N SER A 10 -7.40 0.78 -8.36
CA SER A 10 -7.68 2.03 -7.66
C SER A 10 -7.23 2.00 -6.21
N ILE A 11 -6.62 3.09 -5.73
CA ILE A 11 -6.25 3.24 -4.32
C ILE A 11 -7.53 3.44 -3.49
N ASN A 12 -7.81 2.51 -2.57
CA ASN A 12 -8.99 2.48 -1.73
C ASN A 12 -8.71 1.79 -0.36
N VAL A 13 -9.75 1.58 0.44
CA VAL A 13 -9.63 1.02 1.80
C VAL A 13 -9.22 -0.46 1.85
N GLY A 14 -9.34 -1.17 0.72
CA GLY A 14 -8.87 -2.54 0.56
C GLY A 14 -7.36 -2.64 0.66
N ASP A 15 -6.62 -1.68 0.10
CA ASP A 15 -5.16 -1.68 0.00
C ASP A 15 -4.42 -1.73 1.36
N PRO A 16 -4.72 -0.84 2.35
CA PRO A 16 -4.07 -0.94 3.66
C PRO A 16 -4.46 -2.23 4.39
N THR A 17 -5.67 -2.75 4.14
CA THR A 17 -6.12 -4.03 4.72
C THR A 17 -5.32 -5.20 4.12
N TYR A 18 -5.13 -5.21 2.81
CA TYR A 18 -4.34 -6.21 2.09
C TYR A 18 -2.89 -6.24 2.55
N LEU A 19 -2.24 -5.06 2.68
CA LEU A 19 -0.87 -4.96 3.20
C LEU A 19 -0.77 -5.42 4.65
N THR A 20 -1.78 -5.13 5.48
CA THR A 20 -1.82 -5.62 6.86
C THR A 20 -1.92 -7.15 6.90
N ASP A 21 -2.72 -7.76 6.04
CA ASP A 21 -2.85 -9.22 5.92
C ASP A 21 -1.53 -9.87 5.49
N TYR A 22 -0.88 -9.31 4.46
CA TYR A 22 0.44 -9.75 3.98
C TYR A 22 1.51 -9.68 5.08
N LEU A 23 1.58 -8.57 5.83
CA LEU A 23 2.64 -8.34 6.80
C LEU A 23 2.49 -9.14 8.10
N PHE A 24 1.26 -9.45 8.51
CA PHE A 24 0.99 -9.96 9.86
C PHE A 24 0.21 -11.27 9.93
N PHE A 25 -0.42 -11.70 8.83
CA PHE A 25 -1.38 -12.82 8.84
C PHE A 25 -1.11 -13.86 7.75
N ASP A 26 0.11 -13.92 7.21
CA ASP A 26 0.50 -14.80 6.11
C ASP A 26 -0.40 -14.63 4.86
N GLY A 27 -0.92 -13.41 4.65
CA GLY A 27 -1.67 -13.04 3.46
C GLY A 27 -0.83 -13.09 2.19
N PRO A 28 -1.46 -13.06 1.00
CA PRO A 28 -0.74 -13.05 -0.26
C PRO A 28 0.10 -11.79 -0.44
N ALA A 29 1.28 -11.93 -1.05
CA ALA A 29 2.09 -10.78 -1.44
C ALA A 29 1.37 -9.90 -2.49
N PRO A 30 1.66 -8.58 -2.55
CA PRO A 30 1.17 -7.72 -3.61
C PRO A 30 1.57 -8.26 -5.00
N PRO A 31 0.69 -8.15 -6.02
CA PRO A 31 1.02 -8.59 -7.38
C PRO A 31 2.24 -7.89 -7.99
N CYS A 32 2.50 -6.64 -7.56
CA CYS A 32 3.66 -5.84 -7.90
C CYS A 32 4.25 -5.27 -6.60
N GLU A 33 5.53 -5.55 -6.32
CA GLU A 33 6.16 -5.13 -5.06
C GLU A 33 6.21 -3.60 -4.93
N GLU A 34 6.45 -2.90 -6.04
CA GLU A 34 6.49 -1.44 -6.11
C GLU A 34 5.12 -0.78 -5.83
N GLU A 35 4.03 -1.54 -5.99
CA GLU A 35 2.68 -1.09 -5.68
C GLU A 35 2.36 -1.23 -4.18
N GLY A 36 2.98 -2.22 -3.53
CA GLY A 36 2.91 -2.42 -2.07
C GLY A 36 3.93 -1.62 -1.25
N ASP A 37 5.03 -1.17 -1.86
CA ASP A 37 5.97 -0.17 -1.31
C ASP A 37 5.39 1.23 -1.54
N VAL A 38 4.36 1.55 -0.76
CA VAL A 38 3.51 2.74 -0.89
C VAL A 38 4.30 4.01 -0.64
N ASP A 39 5.19 4.03 0.36
CA ASP A 39 5.96 5.23 0.67
C ASP A 39 7.23 5.38 -0.20
N GLY A 40 7.60 4.32 -0.92
CA GLY A 40 8.79 4.32 -1.78
C GLY A 40 10.10 4.10 -1.06
N SER A 41 10.07 3.52 0.13
CA SER A 41 11.25 3.16 0.91
C SER A 41 12.09 2.05 0.27
N GLY A 42 11.53 1.31 -0.69
CA GLY A 42 12.16 0.17 -1.35
C GLY A 42 11.93 -1.15 -0.62
N THR A 43 11.07 -1.17 0.40
CA THR A 43 10.72 -2.38 1.15
C THR A 43 9.28 -2.29 1.65
N ILE A 44 8.49 -3.34 1.45
CA ILE A 44 7.14 -3.43 2.02
C ILE A 44 7.23 -3.69 3.52
N ASN A 45 6.75 -2.73 4.32
CA ASN A 45 6.79 -2.75 5.78
C ASN A 45 5.57 -2.03 6.40
N VAL A 46 5.55 -1.89 7.73
CA VAL A 46 4.41 -1.30 8.46
C VAL A 46 4.14 0.17 8.12
N GLY A 47 5.13 0.87 7.55
CA GLY A 47 4.99 2.23 7.04
C GLY A 47 3.97 2.33 5.91
N ASP A 48 3.88 1.32 5.05
CA ASP A 48 3.05 1.33 3.85
C ASP A 48 1.52 1.37 4.12
N PRO A 49 0.93 0.47 4.93
CA PRO A 49 -0.49 0.58 5.30
C PRO A 49 -0.78 1.85 6.13
N THR A 50 0.22 2.33 6.89
CA THR A 50 0.09 3.59 7.65
C THR A 50 0.01 4.78 6.69
N TYR A 51 0.87 4.82 5.68
CA TYR A 51 0.87 5.86 4.65
C TYR A 51 -0.47 5.91 3.89
N LEU A 52 -1.00 4.75 3.49
CA LEU A 52 -2.32 4.69 2.84
C LEU A 52 -3.44 5.17 3.76
N THR A 53 -3.38 4.83 5.04
CA THR A 53 -4.37 5.29 6.02
C THR A 53 -4.33 6.81 6.15
N ASP A 54 -3.13 7.41 6.20
CA ASP A 54 -2.97 8.86 6.24
C ASP A 54 -3.48 9.53 4.96
N TYR A 55 -3.17 8.99 3.79
CA TYR A 55 -3.67 9.50 2.51
C TYR A 55 -5.21 9.42 2.40
N LEU A 56 -5.81 8.29 2.80
CA LEU A 56 -7.24 8.05 2.63
C LEU A 56 -8.13 8.78 3.64
N PHE A 57 -7.64 9.02 4.85
CA PHE A 57 -8.48 9.49 5.96
C PHE A 57 -8.02 10.79 6.63
N PHE A 58 -6.76 11.20 6.43
CA PHE A 58 -6.15 12.30 7.20
C PHE A 58 -5.52 13.39 6.31
N ASP A 59 -5.95 13.50 5.04
CA ASP A 59 -5.42 14.44 4.05
C ASP A 59 -3.89 14.35 3.89
N GLY A 60 -3.34 13.15 4.06
CA GLY A 60 -1.93 12.86 3.80
C GLY A 60 -1.57 13.03 2.32
N PRO A 61 -0.25 13.10 2.00
CA PRO A 61 0.19 13.19 0.61
C PRO A 61 -0.22 11.93 -0.19
N PRO A 62 -0.53 12.07 -1.50
CA PRO A 62 -0.75 10.90 -2.34
C PRO A 62 0.54 10.09 -2.49
N PRO A 63 0.45 8.76 -2.69
CA PRO A 63 1.61 7.93 -2.94
C PRO A 63 2.45 8.48 -4.12
N PRO A 64 3.79 8.43 -4.03
CA PRO A 64 4.66 8.88 -5.11
C PRO A 64 4.42 8.07 -6.40
N PRO A 65 4.73 8.63 -7.58
CA PRO A 65 4.55 7.92 -8.85
C PRO A 65 5.43 6.66 -8.94
N CYS A 66 4.91 5.61 -9.59
CA CYS A 66 5.72 4.45 -9.98
C CYS A 66 6.74 4.86 -11.05
N PRO A 67 7.99 4.36 -11.00
CA PRO A 67 8.94 4.46 -12.11
C PRO A 67 8.49 3.68 -13.35
#